data_AF-A0A936BZF8-F1
#
_entry.id   AF-A0A936BZF8-F1
#
_cell.length_a   1.000
_cell.length_b   1.000
_cell.length_c   1.000
_cell.angle_alpha   90.00
_cell.angle_beta   90.00
_cell.angle_gamma   90.00
#
_symmetry.space_group_name_H-M   'P 1'
#
loop_
_entity.id
_entity.type
_entity.pdbx_description
1 polymer ?
#
loop_
_entity_poly.entity_id
_entity_poly.type
_entity_poly.pdbx_seq_one_letter_code
_entity_poly.pdbx_strand_id
1 'polypeptide(L)' 'MGAKLEQFFKEAEAMGQLKAKMRLAILTTIPSTKAGAAPDSPENVKKFMSAMQELRKEFGAR' A
#
# COMPACT_ATOMS: atom_id res chain seq x y z
N MET A 1 2.43 8.56 13.75
CA MET A 1 3.33 8.48 12.57
C MET A 1 3.04 7.16 11.89
N GLY A 2 2.78 7.20 10.58
CA GLY A 2 2.06 6.19 9.77
C GLY A 2 2.72 4.82 9.64
N ALA A 3 3.02 4.16 10.75
CA ALA A 3 3.78 2.91 10.78
C ALA A 3 3.04 1.77 10.06
N LYS A 4 1.70 1.76 10.06
CA LYS A 4 0.92 0.71 9.35
C LYS A 4 0.94 0.95 7.84
N LEU A 5 0.80 2.19 7.41
CA LEU A 5 0.83 2.56 5.99
C LEU A 5 2.19 2.22 5.35
N GLU A 6 3.27 2.49 6.06
CA GLU A 6 4.62 2.09 5.64
C GLU A 6 4.78 0.56 5.55
N GLN A 7 4.14 -0.19 6.45
CA GLN A 7 4.16 -1.66 6.44
C GLN A 7 3.50 -2.22 5.18
N PHE A 8 2.36 -1.67 4.76
CA PHE A 8 1.71 -2.06 3.51
C PHE A 8 2.59 -1.78 2.29
N PHE A 9 3.35 -0.66 2.28
CA PHE A 9 4.31 -0.38 1.21
C PHE A 9 5.48 -1.37 1.17
N LYS A 10 5.94 -1.87 2.32
CA LYS A 10 6.96 -2.93 2.39
C LYS A 10 6.43 -4.26 1.88
N GLU A 11 5.22 -4.65 2.28
CA GLU A 11 4.58 -5.87 1.76
C GLU A 11 4.33 -5.79 0.24
N ALA A 12 3.88 -4.63 -0.26
CA ALA A 12 3.76 -4.39 -1.69
C ALA A 12 5.11 -4.53 -2.40
N GLU A 13 6.20 -3.99 -1.82
CA GLU A 13 7.55 -4.18 -2.36
C GLU A 13 7.96 -5.65 -2.44
N ALA A 14 7.66 -6.43 -1.42
CA ALA A 14 8.00 -7.84 -1.40
C ALA A 14 7.24 -8.62 -2.49
N MET A 15 6.03 -8.19 -2.86
CA MET A 15 5.22 -8.84 -3.91
C MET A 15 5.62 -8.45 -5.32
N GLY A 16 5.82 -7.15 -5.58
CA GLY A 16 6.02 -6.64 -6.95
C GLY A 16 7.01 -5.49 -7.05
N GLN A 17 7.88 -5.34 -6.05
CA GLN A 17 8.92 -4.32 -5.93
C GLN A 17 8.37 -2.92 -6.21
N LEU A 18 8.97 -2.21 -7.15
CA LEU A 18 8.59 -0.85 -7.53
C LEU A 18 7.18 -0.79 -8.13
N LYS A 19 6.78 -1.80 -8.91
CA LYS A 19 5.50 -1.81 -9.64
C LYS A 19 4.32 -1.91 -8.66
N ALA A 20 4.45 -2.78 -7.67
CA ALA A 20 3.44 -2.91 -6.61
C ALA A 20 3.38 -1.68 -5.68
N LYS A 21 4.53 -1.07 -5.32
CA LYS A 21 4.53 0.22 -4.59
C LYS A 21 3.79 1.31 -5.36
N MET A 22 4.07 1.44 -6.66
CA MET A 22 3.39 2.44 -7.50
C MET A 22 1.88 2.17 -7.59
N ARG A 23 1.48 0.90 -7.76
CA ARG A 23 0.06 0.52 -7.81
C ARG A 23 -0.64 0.81 -6.48
N LEU A 24 -0.01 0.51 -5.34
CA LEU A 24 -0.54 0.82 -4.01
C LEU A 24 -0.77 2.33 -3.88
N ALA A 25 0.18 3.16 -4.30
CA ALA A 25 0.06 4.61 -4.25
C ALA A 25 -1.08 5.14 -5.13
N ILE A 26 -1.30 4.55 -6.30
CA ILE A 26 -2.39 4.91 -7.21
C ILE A 26 -3.74 4.55 -6.58
N LEU A 27 -3.88 3.33 -6.04
CA LEU A 27 -5.14 2.83 -5.46
C LEU A 27 -5.54 3.56 -4.18
N THR A 28 -4.54 3.92 -3.35
CA THR A 28 -4.77 4.59 -2.07
C THR A 28 -4.74 6.11 -2.18
N THR A 29 -4.35 6.63 -3.35
CA THR A 29 -4.08 8.07 -3.60
C THR A 29 -3.06 8.68 -2.64
N ILE A 30 -2.28 7.84 -1.95
CA ILE A 30 -1.27 8.24 -0.96
C ILE A 30 0.08 7.70 -1.44
N PRO A 31 1.03 8.55 -1.85
CA PRO A 31 2.37 8.11 -2.20
C PRO A 31 3.14 7.63 -0.97
N SER A 32 4.12 6.76 -1.17
CA SER A 32 4.98 6.23 -0.09
C SER A 32 5.66 7.34 0.73
N THR A 33 6.02 8.45 0.08
CA THR A 33 6.60 9.64 0.73
C THR A 33 5.64 10.36 1.68
N LYS A 34 4.32 10.25 1.45
CA LYS A 34 3.28 10.79 2.34
C LYS A 34 2.72 9.75 3.31
N ALA A 35 3.00 8.46 3.11
CA ALA A 35 2.48 7.38 3.95
C ALA A 35 2.93 7.52 5.42
N GLY A 36 4.17 7.92 5.68
CA GLY A 36 4.67 8.15 7.05
C GLY A 36 4.07 9.41 7.73
N ALA A 37 3.62 10.38 6.94
CA ALA A 37 3.02 11.63 7.41
C ALA A 37 1.48 11.56 7.53
N ALA A 38 0.84 10.66 6.76
CA ALA A 38 -0.59 10.46 6.81
C ALA A 38 -0.99 9.78 8.13
N PRO A 39 -2.13 10.18 8.74
CA PRO A 39 -2.65 9.49 9.92
C PRO A 39 -3.14 8.08 9.56
N ASP A 40 -2.92 7.12 10.45
CA ASP A 40 -3.49 5.77 10.40
C ASP A 40 -5.00 5.76 10.70
N SER A 41 -5.74 6.68 10.08
CA SER A 41 -7.20 6.73 10.16
C SER A 41 -7.78 5.42 9.62
N PRO A 42 -8.87 4.91 10.20
CA PRO A 42 -9.49 3.65 9.76
C PRO A 42 -9.87 3.66 8.28
N GLU A 43 -10.22 4.81 7.72
CA GLU A 43 -10.48 4.99 6.28
C GLU A 43 -9.23 4.73 5.43
N ASN A 44 -8.07 5.25 5.83
CA ASN A 44 -6.81 5.03 5.13
C ASN A 44 -6.41 3.56 5.23
N VAL A 45 -6.49 2.96 6.43
CA VAL A 45 -6.18 1.53 6.61
C VAL A 45 -7.08 0.67 5.73
N LYS A 46 -8.37 0.97 5.64
CA LYS A 46 -9.32 0.24 4.78
C LYS A 46 -8.96 0.37 3.29
N LYS A 47 -8.61 1.57 2.81
CA LYS A 47 -8.14 1.78 1.42
C LYS A 47 -6.88 0.97 1.13
N PHE A 48 -5.92 1.00 2.04
CA PHE A 48 -4.67 0.25 1.90
C PHE A 48 -4.90 -1.27 1.93
N MET A 49 -5.77 -1.77 2.80
CA MET A 49 -6.15 -3.19 2.81
C MET A 49 -6.81 -3.63 1.50
N SER A 50 -7.78 -2.86 0.98
CA SER A 50 -8.41 -3.15 -0.31
C SER A 50 -7.39 -3.13 -1.45
N ALA A 51 -6.52 -2.12 -1.48
CA ALA A 51 -5.47 -2.01 -2.49
C ALA A 51 -4.48 -3.18 -2.42
N MET A 52 -4.15 -3.65 -1.21
CA MET A 52 -3.29 -4.82 -1.00
C MET A 52 -3.92 -6.13 -1.46
N GLN A 53 -5.24 -6.29 -1.34
CA GLN A 53 -5.92 -7.45 -1.91
C GLN A 53 -5.85 -7.44 -3.45
N GLU A 54 -6.06 -6.29 -4.08
CA GLU A 54 -5.91 -6.14 -5.53
C GLU A 54 -4.48 -6.42 -5.99
N LEU A 55 -3.48 -5.90 -5.26
CA LEU A 55 -2.07 -6.21 -5.47
C LEU A 55 -1.78 -7.70 -5.34
N ARG A 56 -2.34 -8.38 -4.34
CA ARG A 56 -2.17 -9.84 -4.17
C ARG A 56 -2.74 -10.61 -5.35
N LYS A 57 -3.86 -10.18 -5.94
CA LYS A 57 -4.40 -10.79 -7.17
C LYS A 57 -3.51 -10.50 -8.39
N GLU A 58 -3.01 -9.28 -8.52
CA GLU A 58 -2.23 -8.83 -9.68
C GLU A 58 -0.78 -9.39 -9.68
N PHE A 59 -0.16 -9.53 -8.49
CA PHE A 59 1.25 -9.92 -8.33
C PHE A 59 1.47 -11.27 -7.64
N GLY A 60 0.50 -11.77 -6.87
CA GLY A 60 0.60 -13.05 -6.14
C GLY A 60 0.12 -14.27 -6.91
N ALA A 61 -0.39 -14.11 -8.13
CA ALA A 61 -0.88 -15.21 -8.98
C ALA A 61 0.24 -15.88 -9.81
N ARG A 62 1.41 -16.13 -9.21
CA ARG A 62 2.55 -16.77 -9.90
C ARG A 62 2.94 -18.10 -9.28
#